data_AF-A0A7J2K9J9-F1
#
_entry.id   AF-A0A7J2K9J9-F1
#
_cell.length_a   1.000
_cell.length_b   1.000
_cell.length_c   1.000
_cell.angle_alpha   90.00
_cell.angle_beta   90.00
_cell.angle_gamma   90.00
#
_symmetry.space_group_name_H-M   'P 1'
#
loop_
_entity.id
_entity.type
_entity.pdbx_description
1 polymer ?
#
loop_
_entity_poly.entity_id
_entity_poly.type
_entity_poly.pdbx_seq_one_letter_code
_entity_poly.pdbx_strand_id
1 'polypeptide(L)'
;MLRDEEIRKALEKPAKYGVDLDLSRYGFGEAEEFTEIDRDVSKRGMEVGVDLDKKESISTFLHVDYSTVYKSVQRQFKGDLELMTIDEALKKYDWVHDLFWKLRDPCEDKYTAFTALNAKGGYFMRILENRKILI
;
A
#
# COMPACT_ATOMS: atom_id res chain seq x y z
N MET A 1 -9.62 -16.62 12.79
CA MET A 1 -10.10 -17.19 11.50
C MET A 1 -9.23 -18.39 11.15
N LEU A 2 -9.76 -19.40 10.43
CA LEU A 2 -9.07 -20.68 10.17
C LEU A 2 -7.67 -20.59 9.53
N ARG A 3 -7.27 -19.42 8.99
CA ARG A 3 -5.95 -19.19 8.38
C ARG A 3 -4.93 -18.53 9.31
N ASP A 4 -5.32 -18.00 10.46
CA ASP A 4 -4.41 -17.18 11.28
C ASP A 4 -3.21 -17.99 11.81
N GLU A 5 -3.45 -19.25 12.17
CA GLU A 5 -2.42 -20.18 12.63
C GLU A 5 -1.47 -20.58 11.49
N GLU A 6 -2.00 -20.79 10.29
CA GLU A 6 -1.22 -21.13 9.10
C GLU A 6 -0.31 -19.97 8.70
N ILE A 7 -0.86 -18.76 8.72
CA ILE A 7 -0.12 -17.52 8.44
C ILE A 7 0.99 -17.33 9.49
N ARG A 8 0.70 -17.55 10.78
CA ARG A 8 1.73 -17.48 11.83
C ARG A 8 2.85 -18.49 11.62
N LYS A 9 2.54 -19.72 11.22
CA LYS A 9 3.56 -20.72 10.87
C LYS A 9 4.41 -20.30 9.68
N ALA A 10 3.82 -19.60 8.71
CA ALA A 10 4.55 -19.13 7.54
C ALA A 10 5.58 -18.02 7.86
N LEU A 11 5.56 -17.40 9.05
CA LEU A 11 6.61 -16.47 9.49
C LEU A 11 8.02 -17.09 9.55
N GLU A 12 8.10 -18.42 9.70
CA GLU A 12 9.37 -19.15 9.70
C GLU A 12 9.80 -19.60 8.28
N LYS A 13 8.98 -19.36 7.26
CA LYS A 13 9.21 -19.85 5.90
C LYS A 13 10.01 -18.83 5.08
N PRO A 14 11.29 -19.07 4.74
CA PRO A 14 12.05 -18.15 3.89
C PRO A 14 11.46 -18.10 2.47
N ALA A 15 11.68 -16.97 1.78
CA ALA A 15 11.35 -16.88 0.36
C ALA A 15 12.24 -17.80 -0.48
N LYS A 16 11.75 -18.22 -1.65
CA LYS A 16 12.46 -19.12 -2.56
C LYS A 16 13.78 -18.54 -3.09
N TYR A 17 13.86 -17.21 -3.19
CA TYR A 17 14.99 -16.51 -3.77
C TYR A 17 15.39 -15.32 -2.88
N GLY A 18 16.66 -14.94 -2.93
CA GLY A 18 17.20 -13.83 -2.16
C GLY A 18 17.74 -14.25 -0.79
N VAL A 19 18.22 -13.26 -0.04
CA VAL A 19 18.73 -13.45 1.32
C VAL A 19 17.56 -13.65 2.26
N ASP A 20 17.70 -14.59 3.19
CA ASP A 20 16.74 -14.75 4.27
C ASP A 20 16.94 -13.65 5.33
N LEU A 21 15.97 -12.73 5.41
CA LEU A 21 16.03 -11.62 6.35
C LEU A 21 15.41 -12.02 7.69
N ASP A 22 16.13 -11.72 8.77
CA ASP A 22 15.60 -11.80 10.13
C ASP A 22 14.73 -10.58 10.41
N LEU A 23 13.41 -10.77 10.27
CA LEU A 23 12.41 -9.72 10.46
C LEU A 23 12.38 -9.15 11.88
N SER A 24 12.87 -9.88 12.89
CA SER A 24 12.91 -9.41 14.28
C SER A 24 13.88 -8.25 14.49
N ARG A 25 14.82 -8.06 13.56
CA ARG A 25 15.82 -6.98 13.60
C ARG A 25 15.28 -5.63 13.12
N TYR A 26 14.05 -5.60 12.60
CA TYR A 26 13.42 -4.42 12.05
C TYR A 26 12.32 -3.93 13.00
N GLY A 27 12.33 -2.62 13.28
CA GLY A 27 11.29 -2.00 14.10
C GLY A 27 9.96 -1.93 13.35
N PHE A 28 8.91 -2.47 13.97
CA PHE A 28 7.52 -2.28 13.56
C PHE A 28 6.82 -1.48 14.66
N GLY A 29 6.26 -0.33 14.33
CA GLY A 29 5.78 0.63 15.31
C GLY A 29 4.83 1.67 14.74
N GLU A 30 4.37 2.58 15.60
CA GLU A 30 3.50 3.69 15.20
C GLU A 30 4.21 4.52 14.14
N ALA A 31 3.56 4.68 12.98
CA ALA A 31 4.05 5.62 11.99
C ALA A 31 4.10 6.99 12.66
N GLU A 32 5.25 7.67 12.57
CA GLU A 32 5.27 9.09 12.89
C GLU A 32 4.24 9.77 12.00
N GLU A 33 3.47 10.69 12.60
CA GLU A 33 2.50 11.47 11.86
C GLU A 33 3.27 12.40 10.92
N PHE A 34 3.53 11.88 9.73
CA PHE A 34 4.27 12.59 8.71
C PHE A 34 3.31 13.57 8.06
N THR A 35 3.28 14.77 8.62
CA THR A 35 2.30 15.82 8.31
C THR A 35 2.69 16.64 7.08
N GLU A 36 3.99 16.70 6.75
CA GLU A 36 4.50 17.53 5.67
C GLU A 36 5.58 16.83 4.84
N ILE A 37 5.45 16.94 3.52
CA ILE A 37 6.50 16.54 2.57
C ILE A 37 7.58 17.62 2.64
N ASP A 38 8.70 17.31 3.29
CA ASP A 38 9.86 18.20 3.31
C ASP A 38 10.56 18.28 1.93
N ARG A 39 11.53 19.20 1.83
CA ARG A 39 12.30 19.40 0.59
C ARG A 39 13.18 18.21 0.21
N ASP A 40 13.68 17.46 1.18
CA ASP A 40 14.53 16.31 0.92
C ASP A 40 13.71 15.14 0.35
N VAL A 41 12.51 14.92 0.88
CA VAL A 41 11.55 13.95 0.34
C VAL A 41 11.11 14.35 -1.07
N SER A 42 10.81 15.63 -1.32
CA SER A 42 10.48 16.12 -2.68
C SER A 42 11.62 15.86 -3.68
N LYS A 43 12.86 16.22 -3.29
CA LYS A 43 14.05 16.01 -4.12
C LYS A 43 14.30 14.53 -4.41
N ARG A 44 14.19 13.65 -3.42
CA ARG A 44 14.34 12.20 -3.60
C ARG A 44 13.20 11.60 -4.41
N GLY A 45 12.00 12.15 -4.32
CA GLY A 45 10.87 11.79 -5.18
C GLY A 45 11.24 11.92 -6.66
N MET A 46 11.89 13.03 -7.04
CA MET A 46 12.33 13.24 -8.42
C MET A 46 13.34 12.19 -8.91
N GLU A 47 14.18 11.65 -8.02
CA GLU A 47 15.15 10.59 -8.37
C GLU A 47 14.47 9.27 -8.74
N VAL A 48 13.23 9.05 -8.30
CA VAL A 48 12.40 7.88 -8.63
C VAL A 48 11.24 8.23 -9.57
N GLY A 49 11.25 9.42 -10.19
CA GLY A 49 10.25 9.85 -11.17
C GLY A 49 8.93 10.38 -10.58
N VAL A 50 8.91 10.73 -9.30
CA VAL A 50 7.74 11.29 -8.60
C VAL A 50 7.94 12.78 -8.33
N ASP A 51 7.25 13.63 -9.07
CA ASP A 51 7.27 15.08 -8.90
C ASP A 51 6.27 15.51 -7.81
N LEU A 52 6.74 15.56 -6.56
CA LEU A 52 5.93 15.93 -5.39
C LEU A 52 5.60 17.43 -5.35
N ASP A 53 6.34 18.27 -6.07
CA ASP A 53 6.01 19.70 -6.21
C ASP A 53 4.77 19.90 -7.11
N LYS A 54 4.50 18.93 -8.01
CA LYS A 54 3.30 18.86 -8.85
C LYS A 54 2.20 17.97 -8.29
N LYS A 55 2.22 17.65 -7.00
CA LYS A 55 1.21 16.80 -6.34
C LYS A 55 -0.25 17.28 -6.50
N GLU A 56 -0.47 18.58 -6.70
CA GLU A 56 -1.78 19.17 -6.97
C GLU A 56 -2.25 19.00 -8.43
N SER A 57 -1.31 18.73 -9.34
CA SER A 57 -1.57 18.53 -10.76
C SER A 57 -1.38 17.09 -11.20
N ILE A 58 -1.03 16.14 -10.31
CA ILE A 58 -0.89 14.70 -10.56
C ILE A 58 -1.68 13.92 -9.50
N SER A 59 -2.31 12.80 -9.89
CA SER A 59 -2.96 11.94 -8.89
C SER A 59 -1.86 11.14 -8.19
N THR A 60 -1.57 11.52 -6.95
CA THR A 60 -0.41 11.00 -6.21
C THR A 60 -0.88 10.33 -4.92
N PHE A 61 -0.36 9.13 -4.68
CA PHE A 61 -0.45 8.46 -3.38
C PHE A 61 0.96 8.35 -2.80
N LEU A 62 1.15 8.88 -1.60
CA LEU A 62 2.42 8.76 -0.87
C LEU A 62 2.17 7.99 0.43
N HIS A 63 2.93 6.91 0.61
CA HIS A 63 2.96 6.12 1.81
C HIS A 63 4.33 6.29 2.46
N VAL A 64 4.37 6.72 3.71
CA VAL A 64 5.59 6.88 4.50
C VAL A 64 5.47 5.94 5.69
N ASP A 65 6.42 5.01 5.81
CA ASP A 65 6.40 3.91 6.78
C ASP A 65 5.08 3.11 6.76
N TYR A 66 4.23 3.30 7.77
CA TYR A 66 2.93 2.63 7.92
C TYR A 66 1.75 3.61 7.79
N SER A 67 2.00 4.88 7.49
CA SER A 67 0.98 5.91 7.33
C SER A 67 0.83 6.34 5.87
N THR A 68 -0.42 6.56 5.46
CA THR A 68 -0.70 7.28 4.23
C THR A 68 -0.64 8.77 4.52
N VAL A 69 0.37 9.42 3.94
CA VAL A 69 0.67 10.83 4.15
C VAL A 69 -0.11 11.73 3.21
N TYR A 70 -0.22 11.30 1.95
CA TYR A 70 -0.82 12.13 0.93
C TYR A 70 -1.59 11.30 -0.08
N LYS A 71 -2.76 11.82 -0.44
CA LYS A 71 -3.67 11.23 -1.41
C LYS A 71 -4.34 12.37 -2.15
N SER A 72 -3.95 12.58 -3.40
CA SER A 72 -4.65 13.48 -4.31
C SER A 72 -5.19 12.71 -5.50
N VAL A 73 -6.39 13.11 -5.93
CA VAL A 73 -6.91 12.75 -7.24
C VAL A 73 -7.08 14.06 -7.99
N GLN A 74 -6.45 14.16 -9.17
CA GLN A 74 -6.60 15.33 -10.02
C GLN A 74 -8.08 15.60 -10.27
N ARG A 75 -8.44 16.89 -10.32
CA ARG A 75 -9.83 17.30 -10.59
C ARG A 75 -10.39 16.70 -11.88
N GLN A 76 -9.57 16.53 -12.91
CA GLN A 76 -10.00 15.96 -14.19
C GLN A 76 -10.37 14.47 -14.12
N PHE A 77 -9.91 13.73 -13.12
CA PHE A 77 -10.25 12.31 -12.93
C PHE A 77 -11.29 12.10 -11.82
N LYS A 78 -11.83 13.18 -11.24
CA LYS A 78 -12.92 13.08 -10.27
C LYS A 78 -14.16 12.49 -10.94
N GLY A 79 -14.60 11.34 -10.45
CA GLY A 79 -15.73 10.60 -11.02
C GLY A 79 -15.32 9.60 -12.11
N ASP A 80 -14.04 9.48 -12.43
CA ASP A 80 -13.50 8.42 -13.31
C ASP A 80 -12.57 7.45 -12.56
N LEU A 81 -11.89 7.94 -11.52
CA LEU A 81 -10.93 7.20 -10.72
C LEU A 81 -11.28 7.30 -9.23
N GLU A 82 -11.27 6.15 -8.56
CA GLU A 82 -11.20 6.08 -7.11
C GLU A 82 -9.78 5.71 -6.70
N LEU A 83 -9.18 6.54 -5.86
CA LEU A 83 -7.94 6.26 -5.16
C LEU A 83 -8.27 6.35 -3.67
N MET A 84 -7.83 5.39 -2.86
CA MET A 84 -8.01 5.35 -1.40
C MET A 84 -7.03 4.39 -0.73
N THR A 85 -7.00 4.33 0.60
CA THR A 85 -6.25 3.26 1.28
C THR A 85 -6.98 1.94 1.14
N ILE A 86 -6.27 0.82 1.28
CA ILE A 86 -6.89 -0.50 1.26
C ILE A 86 -7.90 -0.64 2.42
N ASP A 87 -7.58 -0.09 3.60
CA ASP A 87 -8.48 -0.09 4.76
C ASP A 87 -9.78 0.69 4.49
N GLU A 88 -9.69 1.84 3.81
CA GLU A 88 -10.86 2.61 3.36
C GLU A 88 -11.71 1.77 2.38
N ALA A 89 -11.07 1.09 1.44
CA ALA A 89 -11.77 0.28 0.43
C ALA A 89 -12.47 -0.94 1.03
N LEU A 90 -11.82 -1.65 1.95
CA LEU A 90 -12.40 -2.80 2.66
C LEU A 90 -13.63 -2.38 3.50
N LYS A 91 -13.60 -1.20 4.11
CA LYS A 91 -14.76 -0.64 4.84
C LYS A 91 -15.88 -0.18 3.90
N LYS A 92 -15.54 0.31 2.70
CA LYS A 92 -16.50 0.89 1.75
C LYS A 92 -17.18 -0.18 0.88
N TYR A 93 -16.50 -1.28 0.58
CA TYR A 93 -16.92 -2.23 -0.45
C TYR A 93 -16.77 -3.68 0.00
N ASP A 94 -17.91 -4.35 0.26
CA ASP A 94 -17.91 -5.75 0.70
C ASP A 94 -17.20 -6.68 -0.30
N TRP A 95 -17.38 -6.45 -1.61
CA TRP A 95 -16.76 -7.24 -2.68
C TRP A 95 -15.23 -7.13 -2.74
N VAL A 96 -14.63 -6.13 -2.10
CA VAL A 96 -13.16 -6.01 -2.04
C VAL A 96 -12.57 -7.08 -1.14
N HIS A 97 -13.32 -7.57 -0.14
CA HIS A 97 -12.90 -8.70 0.68
C HIS A 97 -12.64 -9.96 -0.15
N ASP A 98 -13.40 -10.18 -1.22
CA ASP A 98 -13.23 -11.33 -2.12
C ASP A 98 -11.99 -11.21 -3.00
N LEU A 99 -11.43 -10.01 -3.17
CA LEU A 99 -10.21 -9.78 -3.93
C LEU A 99 -8.97 -9.80 -3.04
N PHE A 100 -9.13 -9.47 -1.76
CA PHE A 100 -8.03 -9.36 -0.82
C PHE A 100 -7.36 -10.73 -0.60
N TRP A 101 -6.04 -10.81 -0.80
CA TRP A 101 -5.27 -12.06 -0.79
C TRP A 101 -5.78 -13.15 -1.76
N LYS A 102 -6.45 -12.77 -2.86
CA LYS A 102 -6.89 -13.74 -3.88
C LYS A 102 -5.80 -14.13 -4.87
N LEU A 103 -4.95 -13.17 -5.24
CA LEU A 103 -3.87 -13.38 -6.22
C LEU A 103 -2.55 -13.81 -5.59
N ARG A 104 -2.37 -13.55 -4.29
CA ARG A 104 -1.20 -13.92 -3.51
C ARG A 104 -1.64 -14.70 -2.28
N ASP A 105 -0.93 -15.77 -1.98
CA ASP A 105 -1.19 -16.57 -0.79
C ASP A 105 -0.53 -15.88 0.43
N PRO A 106 -1.27 -15.57 1.50
CA PRO A 106 -0.68 -15.01 2.71
C PRO A 106 0.30 -15.98 3.40
N CYS A 107 0.34 -17.25 3.01
CA CYS A 107 1.27 -18.27 3.51
C CYS A 107 2.42 -18.58 2.53
N GLU A 108 2.61 -17.75 1.49
CA GLU A 108 3.64 -17.99 0.46
C GLU A 108 5.05 -18.02 1.08
N ASP A 109 5.36 -17.07 1.97
CA ASP A 109 6.62 -16.94 2.70
C ASP A 109 6.45 -16.04 3.95
N LYS A 110 7.53 -15.84 4.70
CA LYS A 110 7.56 -15.02 5.89
C LYS A 110 7.19 -13.57 5.64
N TYR A 111 7.45 -13.04 4.44
CA TYR A 111 7.19 -11.65 4.10
C TYR A 111 5.70 -11.41 3.86
N THR A 112 5.07 -12.27 3.05
CA THR A 112 3.61 -12.27 2.83
C THR A 112 2.85 -12.53 4.12
N ALA A 113 3.31 -13.49 4.93
CA ALA A 113 2.72 -13.79 6.24
C ALA A 113 2.83 -12.60 7.19
N PHE A 114 4.00 -11.99 7.25
CA PHE A 114 4.23 -10.80 8.03
C PHE A 114 3.30 -9.66 7.60
N THR A 115 3.16 -9.40 6.30
CA THR A 115 2.24 -8.40 5.74
C THR A 115 0.79 -8.71 6.10
N ALA A 116 0.34 -9.95 5.98
CA ALA A 116 -1.03 -10.35 6.29
C ALA A 116 -1.41 -10.11 7.76
N LEU A 117 -0.46 -10.25 8.68
CA LEU A 117 -0.68 -10.08 10.12
C LEU A 117 -0.52 -8.63 10.60
N ASN A 118 0.39 -7.87 9.99
CA ASN A 118 0.86 -6.60 10.57
C ASN A 118 0.67 -5.38 9.66
N ALA A 119 0.54 -5.55 8.35
CA ALA A 119 0.56 -4.41 7.45
C ALA A 119 -0.70 -3.54 7.60
N LYS A 120 -0.46 -2.24 7.73
CA LYS A 120 -1.46 -1.18 7.61
C LYS A 120 -1.08 -0.35 6.39
N GLY A 121 -2.04 -0.02 5.55
CA GLY A 121 -1.81 0.87 4.41
C GLY A 121 -1.83 0.19 3.03
N GLY A 122 -1.00 0.71 2.12
CA GLY A 122 -1.15 0.50 0.68
C GLY A 122 -2.31 1.29 0.07
N TYR A 123 -2.42 1.26 -1.26
CA TYR A 123 -3.46 1.96 -2.01
C TYR A 123 -4.42 0.99 -2.68
N PHE A 124 -5.68 1.37 -2.70
CA PHE A 124 -6.70 0.83 -3.58
C PHE A 124 -6.94 1.84 -4.70
N MET A 125 -6.80 1.39 -5.94
CA MET A 125 -7.09 2.18 -7.12
C MET A 125 -8.07 1.45 -8.01
N ARG A 126 -9.17 2.12 -8.37
CA ARG A 126 -10.21 1.60 -9.24
C ARG A 126 -10.59 2.63 -10.29
N ILE A 127 -10.41 2.27 -11.55
CA ILE A 127 -11.00 3.00 -12.68
C ILE A 127 -12.47 2.58 -12.78
N LEU A 128 -13.38 3.53 -12.84
CA LEU A 128 -14.81 3.23 -12.91
C LEU A 128 -15.18 2.61 -14.26
N GLU A 129 -16.29 1.89 -14.27
CA GLU A 129 -16.75 1.18 -15.46
C GLU A 129 -16.92 2.13 -16.65
N ASN A 130 -16.49 1.67 -17.83
CA ASN A 130 -16.50 2.45 -19.07
C ASN A 130 -15.69 3.76 -19.03
N ARG A 131 -14.81 3.94 -18.04
CA ARG A 131 -13.90 5.09 -17.96
C ARG A 131 -12.52 4.72 -18.45
N LYS A 132 -11.83 5.72 -19.02
CA LYS A 132 -10.46 5.61 -19.49
C LYS A 132 -9.67 6.81 -18.98
N ILE A 133 -8.54 6.53 -18.36
CA ILE A 133 -7.58 7.56 -17.97
C ILE A 133 -6.71 7.86 -19.19
N LEU A 134 -6.81 9.08 -19.71
CA LEU A 134 -5.96 9.60 -20.77
C LEU A 134 -4.98 10.58 -20.13
N ILE A 135 -3.69 10.37 -20.38
CA ILE A 135 -2.57 11.17 -19.86
C ILE A 135 -2.06 12.05 -20.99
#